data_AF-A0A414MCC7-F1
#
_entry.id   AF-A0A414MCC7-F1
#
_cell.length_a   1.000
_cell.length_b   1.000
_cell.length_c   1.000
_cell.angle_alpha   90.00
_cell.angle_beta   90.00
_cell.angle_gamma   90.00
#
_symmetry.space_group_name_H-M   'P 1'
#
loop_
_entity.id
_entity.type
_entity.pdbx_description
1 polymer ?
#
loop_
_entity_poly.entity_id
_entity_poly.type
_entity_poly.pdbx_seq_one_letter_code
_entity_poly.pdbx_strand_id
1 'polypeptide(L)'
;MQYKQKIQQSYIMKRMRTNVLAIILSGAVTTLAVSDAMAQTQNSRSTYFLEGSTYRHELNPAFMGERGYVSFPGLGNLTIGAQSTGGVGDFIFKKSNGDLTTFMNEEVSSAEFLKGLPKRLKVGVNIDESILSLGFHAWGGFNTFGISVKSNTNFFMPDELFKFMKNGVASETGSSYNVKNLNVVSTNYAEIAFGHAREINERLTVGAKVKALVGLAKATVHIDELNILASQDKWTITPKNAELYMSAKGLIVPTKGETGNYQEDDYILDANGDRTQQLKEGTDGQISYDDLDFDTDNLGPTGFGMAIDLGATYKLNDEWTFSASLLDLGFISWKNTTKGTMSKDFTFDGFSEISVKDDGTNSENKLDNQVDQLVDDLADLAKFDKAGEGMKRTTALAATLHLGAQYTLPAYDRLNFGFLSTTRMQGKHSWTEARVSANVAPLSWFEASVNYALSNFGSDAGIMLNFHPRGFNFFIGADVPMCKYEPAYYAPISRAAVNVNLGINFTFGPKHKRKYKTVETQSL
;
A
#
# COMPACT_ATOMS: atom_id res chain seq x y z
N MET A 1 24.56 20.27 31.83
CA MET A 1 23.40 20.24 30.90
C MET A 1 23.63 19.32 29.71
N GLN A 2 24.64 19.55 28.86
CA GLN A 2 24.88 18.81 27.60
C GLN A 2 24.81 17.27 27.67
N TYR A 3 25.15 16.63 28.79
CA TYR A 3 25.08 15.16 28.94
C TYR A 3 23.64 14.61 28.87
N LYS A 4 22.64 15.32 29.43
CA LYS A 4 21.23 14.89 29.32
C LYS A 4 20.69 15.01 27.90
N GLN A 5 21.05 16.06 27.16
CA GLN A 5 20.62 16.25 25.77
C GLN A 5 21.12 15.13 24.85
N LYS A 6 22.36 14.65 25.01
CA LYS A 6 22.84 13.49 24.23
C LYS A 6 22.06 12.21 24.50
N ILE A 7 21.72 11.92 25.77
CA ILE A 7 20.91 10.75 26.12
C ILE A 7 19.50 10.89 25.51
N GLN A 8 18.88 12.07 25.63
CA GLN A 8 17.53 12.32 25.12
C GLN A 8 17.46 12.23 23.58
N GLN A 9 18.44 12.80 22.86
CA GLN A 9 18.55 12.63 21.40
C GLN A 9 18.86 11.18 20.99
N SER A 10 19.66 10.46 21.77
CA SER A 10 19.91 9.03 21.57
C SER A 10 18.64 8.20 21.73
N TYR A 11 17.80 8.51 22.71
CA TYR A 11 16.52 7.84 22.96
C TYR A 11 15.52 8.11 21.82
N ILE A 12 15.39 9.38 21.42
CA ILE A 12 14.50 9.79 20.31
C ILE A 12 14.94 9.14 19.00
N MET A 13 16.25 9.10 18.68
CA MET A 13 16.75 8.40 17.50
C MET A 13 16.63 6.88 17.57
N LYS A 14 16.65 6.25 18.76
CA LYS A 14 16.32 4.81 18.87
C LYS A 14 14.83 4.58 18.58
N ARG A 15 13.92 5.32 19.23
CA ARG A 15 12.45 5.22 19.01
C ARG A 15 12.09 5.46 17.53
N MET A 16 12.65 6.49 16.88
CA MET A 16 12.44 6.74 15.44
C MET A 16 12.98 5.63 14.50
N ARG A 17 13.91 4.78 14.95
CA ARG A 17 14.38 3.61 14.18
C ARG A 17 13.50 2.38 14.42
N THR A 18 13.17 2.09 15.68
CA THR A 18 12.25 1.01 16.08
C THR A 18 10.90 1.11 15.37
N ASN A 19 10.35 2.32 15.24
CA ASN A 19 9.00 2.54 14.71
C ASN A 19 8.76 2.00 13.28
N VAL A 20 9.79 1.77 12.43
CA VAL A 20 9.56 1.34 11.03
C VAL A 20 8.91 -0.05 10.94
N LEU A 21 9.26 -0.98 11.84
CA LEU A 21 8.66 -2.32 11.84
C LEU A 21 7.38 -2.39 12.68
N ALA A 22 7.24 -1.57 13.72
CA ALA A 22 5.96 -1.30 14.36
C ALA A 22 4.93 -0.81 13.31
N ILE A 23 5.27 0.21 12.52
CA ILE A 23 4.45 0.75 11.41
C ILE A 23 4.11 -0.32 10.35
N ILE A 24 4.93 -1.35 10.14
CA ILE A 24 4.61 -2.45 9.21
C ILE A 24 3.61 -3.45 9.83
N LEU A 25 3.57 -3.58 11.16
CA LEU A 25 2.61 -4.43 11.89
C LEU A 25 1.29 -3.69 12.18
N SER A 26 1.36 -2.43 12.60
CA SER A 26 0.23 -1.60 13.05
C SER A 26 -0.32 -0.64 11.99
N GLY A 27 0.34 -0.51 10.82
CA GLY A 27 0.12 0.53 9.79
C GLY A 27 -1.24 0.57 9.08
N ALA A 28 -2.27 -0.09 9.62
CA ALA A 28 -3.64 0.36 9.38
C ALA A 28 -3.92 1.67 10.15
N VAL A 29 -3.36 1.86 11.35
CA VAL A 29 -3.64 3.04 12.21
C VAL A 29 -2.66 4.18 11.92
N THR A 30 -1.35 3.96 12.07
CA THR A 30 -0.35 5.03 11.92
C THR A 30 -0.38 5.68 10.53
N THR A 31 -0.65 4.91 9.48
CA THR A 31 -0.76 5.40 8.10
C THR A 31 -2.10 6.11 7.80
N LEU A 32 -3.08 6.07 8.72
CA LEU A 32 -4.27 6.93 8.70
C LEU A 32 -4.12 8.19 9.57
N ALA A 33 -3.11 8.23 10.45
CA ALA A 33 -2.99 9.22 11.52
C ALA A 33 -1.83 10.23 11.35
N VAL A 34 -0.70 9.86 10.72
CA VAL A 34 0.42 10.79 10.48
C VAL A 34 0.11 11.70 9.27
N SER A 35 -0.92 12.52 9.42
CA SER A 35 -1.55 13.32 8.38
C SER A 35 -0.95 14.72 8.20
N ASP A 36 0.39 14.82 8.24
CA ASP A 36 1.15 16.03 7.89
C ASP A 36 2.12 15.79 6.71
N ALA A 37 2.25 14.54 6.28
CA ALA A 37 3.01 14.17 5.08
C ALA A 37 2.13 14.23 3.83
N MET A 38 2.57 15.03 2.85
CA MET A 38 1.94 15.21 1.54
C MET A 38 1.57 13.85 0.90
N ALA A 39 0.42 13.79 0.21
CA ALA A 39 -0.22 12.56 -0.29
C ALA A 39 0.76 11.41 -0.71
N GLN A 40 0.68 10.25 -0.03
CA GLN A 40 1.57 9.07 -0.16
C GLN A 40 0.90 7.77 -0.66
N THR A 41 1.34 7.20 -1.78
CA THR A 41 0.35 6.70 -2.77
C THR A 41 1.09 5.71 -3.89
N GLN A 42 0.82 4.75 -4.91
CA GLN A 42 0.01 4.12 -6.15
C GLN A 42 0.09 4.65 -7.66
N ASN A 43 -0.01 3.81 -8.71
CA ASN A 43 0.07 4.22 -10.14
C ASN A 43 -1.27 4.68 -10.77
N SER A 44 -1.28 5.77 -11.57
CA SER A 44 -2.53 6.30 -12.16
C SER A 44 -2.88 5.63 -13.48
N ARG A 45 -4.03 4.97 -13.46
CA ARG A 45 -4.67 4.32 -14.62
C ARG A 45 -5.23 5.33 -15.63
N SER A 46 -5.27 6.61 -15.27
CA SER A 46 -5.78 7.72 -16.07
C SER A 46 -4.86 8.09 -17.25
N THR A 47 -3.65 7.53 -17.31
CA THR A 47 -2.75 7.58 -18.47
C THR A 47 -3.12 6.59 -19.59
N TYR A 48 -3.93 5.55 -19.32
CA TYR A 48 -4.08 4.37 -20.20
C TYR A 48 -4.49 4.69 -21.65
N PHE A 49 -5.30 5.74 -21.84
CA PHE A 49 -5.83 6.17 -23.15
C PHE A 49 -5.21 7.47 -23.70
N LEU A 50 -4.15 8.01 -23.07
CA LEU A 50 -3.43 9.20 -23.55
C LEU A 50 -2.33 8.78 -24.54
N GLU A 51 -2.56 8.98 -25.84
CA GLU A 51 -1.71 8.47 -26.92
C GLU A 51 -0.25 8.90 -26.79
N GLY A 52 -0.02 10.15 -26.38
CA GLY A 52 1.29 10.75 -26.14
C GLY A 52 1.95 10.37 -24.81
N SER A 53 1.33 9.57 -23.94
CA SER A 53 1.90 9.26 -22.62
C SER A 53 2.96 8.16 -22.68
N THR A 54 4.16 8.49 -22.20
CA THR A 54 5.39 7.70 -22.34
C THR A 54 5.36 6.34 -21.62
N TYR A 55 4.71 6.25 -20.45
CA TYR A 55 4.76 5.08 -19.57
C TYR A 55 3.61 4.08 -19.74
N ARG A 56 2.77 4.24 -20.77
CA ARG A 56 1.65 3.32 -21.04
C ARG A 56 2.04 1.85 -21.19
N HIS A 57 3.29 1.56 -21.57
CA HIS A 57 3.83 0.19 -21.63
C HIS A 57 4.01 -0.50 -20.27
N GLU A 58 3.90 0.23 -19.15
CA GLU A 58 3.77 -0.34 -17.80
C GLU A 58 2.35 -0.82 -17.50
N LEU A 59 1.32 -0.27 -18.14
CA LEU A 59 -0.07 -0.71 -17.99
C LEU A 59 -0.47 -1.75 -19.04
N ASN A 60 0.09 -1.68 -20.25
CA ASN A 60 -0.06 -2.71 -21.28
C ASN A 60 1.18 -2.79 -22.17
N PRO A 61 1.96 -3.89 -22.13
CA PRO A 61 3.19 -4.05 -22.93
C PRO A 61 3.04 -3.90 -24.45
N ALA A 62 1.82 -3.91 -25.01
CA ALA A 62 1.60 -3.62 -26.43
C ALA A 62 1.52 -2.13 -26.77
N PHE A 63 1.44 -1.23 -25.78
CA PHE A 63 1.43 0.21 -26.04
C PHE A 63 2.82 0.72 -26.43
N MET A 64 2.92 1.29 -27.63
CA MET A 64 4.16 1.82 -28.21
C MET A 64 4.20 3.35 -28.05
N GLY A 65 5.27 3.89 -27.45
CA GLY A 65 5.45 5.33 -27.28
C GLY A 65 5.64 6.06 -28.61
N GLU A 66 5.18 7.32 -28.71
CA GLU A 66 5.25 8.09 -29.96
C GLU A 66 6.67 8.36 -30.47
N ARG A 67 7.65 8.33 -29.58
CA ARG A 67 9.07 8.66 -29.83
C ARG A 67 9.95 7.70 -29.05
N GLY A 68 11.27 7.78 -29.26
CA GLY A 68 12.19 7.30 -28.23
C GLY A 68 12.16 8.24 -27.02
N TYR A 69 12.52 7.76 -25.84
CA TYR A 69 12.66 8.56 -24.63
C TYR A 69 13.74 8.02 -23.72
N VAL A 70 14.35 8.90 -22.92
CA VAL A 70 15.09 8.53 -21.70
C VAL A 70 14.48 9.28 -20.53
N SER A 71 14.36 8.63 -19.38
CA SER A 71 13.75 9.22 -18.21
C SER A 71 14.70 10.18 -17.47
N PHE A 72 14.13 11.13 -16.73
CA PHE A 72 14.88 11.74 -15.63
C PHE A 72 15.15 10.67 -14.56
N PRO A 73 16.32 10.63 -13.90
CA PRO A 73 16.59 9.67 -12.84
C PRO A 73 15.67 9.85 -11.62
N GLY A 74 14.99 8.78 -11.18
CA GLY A 74 14.00 8.77 -10.08
C GLY A 74 12.66 9.43 -10.43
N LEU A 75 12.68 10.63 -11.03
CA LEU A 75 11.46 11.36 -11.43
C LEU A 75 10.96 11.02 -12.84
N GLY A 76 11.38 9.89 -13.42
CA GLY A 76 10.93 9.43 -14.74
C GLY A 76 9.43 9.13 -14.79
N ASN A 77 9.00 8.33 -13.80
CA ASN A 77 7.62 8.07 -13.45
C ASN A 77 7.61 7.73 -11.95
N LEU A 78 7.23 8.71 -11.12
CA LEU A 78 6.97 8.56 -9.69
C LEU A 78 5.46 8.43 -9.45
N THR A 79 5.10 7.52 -8.56
CA THR A 79 3.75 6.97 -8.54
C THR A 79 3.44 6.33 -7.17
N ILE A 80 2.38 6.66 -6.42
CA ILE A 80 1.72 7.97 -6.28
C ILE A 80 0.15 8.02 -5.93
N GLY A 81 -0.66 6.91 -5.76
CA GLY A 81 -2.06 6.62 -5.18
C GLY A 81 -2.30 5.72 -3.89
N ALA A 82 -3.35 5.86 -3.06
CA ALA A 82 -3.60 4.95 -1.90
C ALA A 82 -5.09 4.65 -1.70
N GLN A 83 -5.42 3.51 -1.07
CA GLN A 83 -6.78 2.99 -1.06
C GLN A 83 -7.21 2.36 0.28
N SER A 84 -8.46 2.63 0.71
CA SER A 84 -9.05 2.09 1.95
C SER A 84 -10.56 1.86 1.83
N THR A 85 -11.07 0.79 2.46
CA THR A 85 -12.51 0.51 2.52
C THR A 85 -13.27 1.23 3.63
N GLY A 86 -12.56 1.97 4.49
CA GLY A 86 -13.09 2.96 5.42
C GLY A 86 -12.32 4.29 5.27
N GLY A 87 -12.96 5.41 5.56
CA GLY A 87 -12.33 6.73 5.55
C GLY A 87 -11.64 7.07 6.87
N VAL A 88 -10.95 8.21 6.91
CA VAL A 88 -10.36 8.72 8.16
C VAL A 88 -11.49 9.04 9.17
N GLY A 89 -12.61 9.58 8.69
CA GLY A 89 -13.81 9.84 9.50
C GLY A 89 -14.58 8.59 9.98
N ASP A 90 -14.16 7.37 9.64
CA ASP A 90 -14.65 6.15 10.30
C ASP A 90 -13.86 5.81 11.58
N PHE A 91 -12.69 6.45 11.80
CA PHE A 91 -11.76 6.15 12.91
C PHE A 91 -11.34 7.38 13.73
N ILE A 92 -11.45 8.59 13.18
CA ILE A 92 -11.18 9.86 13.86
C ILE A 92 -12.49 10.65 13.97
N PHE A 93 -12.74 11.18 15.17
CA PHE A 93 -13.97 11.83 15.59
C PHE A 93 -13.66 13.23 16.14
N LYS A 94 -14.67 14.11 16.16
CA LYS A 94 -14.61 15.43 16.80
C LYS A 94 -15.20 15.35 18.20
N LYS A 95 -14.45 15.75 19.21
CA LYS A 95 -14.97 15.92 20.58
C LYS A 95 -15.87 17.15 20.68
N SER A 96 -16.58 17.26 21.79
CA SER A 96 -17.51 18.36 22.09
C SER A 96 -16.86 19.76 22.09
N ASN A 97 -15.54 19.84 22.29
CA ASN A 97 -14.76 21.09 22.26
C ASN A 97 -14.16 21.43 20.88
N GLY A 98 -14.28 20.55 19.89
CA GLY A 98 -13.72 20.72 18.54
C GLY A 98 -12.34 20.08 18.31
N ASP A 99 -11.67 19.55 19.35
CA ASP A 99 -10.47 18.73 19.18
C ASP A 99 -10.79 17.46 18.37
N LEU A 100 -9.75 16.88 17.76
CA LEU A 100 -9.82 15.53 17.20
C LEU A 100 -9.54 14.46 18.27
N THR A 101 -10.11 13.27 18.10
CA THR A 101 -9.85 12.11 18.94
C THR A 101 -10.04 10.80 18.15
N THR A 102 -9.42 9.71 18.58
CA THR A 102 -9.65 8.38 17.99
C THR A 102 -10.99 7.80 18.42
N PHE A 103 -11.50 6.82 17.66
CA PHE A 103 -12.72 6.08 17.99
C PHE A 103 -12.68 5.40 19.38
N MET A 104 -11.49 5.14 19.93
CA MET A 104 -11.31 4.49 21.22
C MET A 104 -11.80 5.36 22.40
N ASN A 105 -11.71 6.69 22.27
CA ASN A 105 -12.05 7.63 23.33
C ASN A 105 -13.52 7.53 23.80
N GLU A 106 -13.74 7.76 25.10
CA GLU A 106 -15.05 7.63 25.78
C GLU A 106 -16.15 8.54 25.22
N GLU A 107 -15.84 9.74 24.71
CA GLU A 107 -16.86 10.62 24.09
C GLU A 107 -17.49 9.97 22.83
N VAL A 108 -16.76 9.06 22.15
CA VAL A 108 -17.24 8.36 20.96
C VAL A 108 -18.01 7.10 21.38
N SER A 109 -19.32 7.08 21.16
CA SER A 109 -20.13 5.91 21.52
C SER A 109 -19.87 4.71 20.57
N SER A 110 -19.91 3.48 21.10
CA SER A 110 -19.78 2.27 20.27
C SER A 110 -20.83 2.19 19.16
N ALA A 111 -22.05 2.69 19.41
CA ALA A 111 -23.13 2.71 18.43
C ALA A 111 -22.89 3.71 17.28
N GLU A 112 -22.10 4.75 17.52
CA GLU A 112 -21.68 5.71 16.51
C GLU A 112 -20.53 5.16 15.65
N PHE A 113 -19.47 4.66 16.30
CA PHE A 113 -18.31 4.07 15.60
C PHE A 113 -18.71 2.87 14.72
N LEU A 114 -19.44 1.90 15.29
CA LEU A 114 -19.80 0.67 14.58
C LEU A 114 -20.85 0.87 13.46
N LYS A 115 -21.39 2.09 13.32
CA LYS A 115 -22.29 2.48 12.23
C LYS A 115 -21.55 2.93 10.96
N GLY A 116 -20.34 3.50 11.10
CA GLY A 116 -19.46 3.82 9.96
C GLY A 116 -18.59 2.64 9.55
N LEU A 117 -18.05 1.91 10.55
CA LEU A 117 -17.07 0.85 10.39
C LEU A 117 -17.43 -0.17 9.26
N PRO A 118 -16.58 -0.36 8.23
CA PRO A 118 -16.80 -1.38 7.23
C PRO A 118 -16.59 -2.79 7.80
N LYS A 119 -17.49 -3.73 7.47
CA LYS A 119 -17.41 -5.18 7.84
C LYS A 119 -16.03 -5.85 7.62
N ARG A 120 -15.23 -5.29 6.70
CA ARG A 120 -13.84 -5.64 6.45
C ARG A 120 -13.09 -4.36 6.12
N LEU A 121 -12.16 -3.95 6.98
CA LEU A 121 -11.18 -2.94 6.63
C LEU A 121 -10.12 -3.59 5.74
N LYS A 122 -9.96 -3.05 4.54
CA LYS A 122 -8.79 -3.26 3.69
C LYS A 122 -8.12 -1.89 3.52
N VAL A 123 -6.83 -1.82 3.79
CA VAL A 123 -5.98 -0.65 3.47
C VAL A 123 -4.89 -1.12 2.52
N GLY A 124 -4.52 -0.30 1.54
CA GLY A 124 -3.46 -0.58 0.57
C GLY A 124 -2.69 0.68 0.19
N VAL A 125 -1.37 0.62 0.31
CA VAL A 125 -0.42 1.66 -0.08
C VAL A 125 0.66 1.01 -0.97
N ASN A 126 1.03 1.63 -2.08
CA ASN A 126 2.04 1.03 -2.96
C ASN A 126 2.87 2.02 -3.81
N ILE A 127 4.15 2.21 -3.50
CA ILE A 127 5.05 3.06 -4.28
C ILE A 127 5.54 2.29 -5.53
N ASP A 128 5.59 2.96 -6.68
CA ASP A 128 6.31 2.54 -7.89
C ASP A 128 7.17 3.72 -8.34
N GLU A 129 8.49 3.55 -8.38
CA GLU A 129 9.44 4.58 -8.79
C GLU A 129 10.29 4.05 -9.95
N SER A 130 10.17 4.68 -11.12
CA SER A 130 11.04 4.38 -12.26
C SER A 130 12.38 5.13 -12.13
N ILE A 131 13.32 4.50 -11.42
CA ILE A 131 14.70 5.00 -11.20
C ILE A 131 15.38 5.37 -12.52
N LEU A 132 15.25 4.52 -13.54
CA LEU A 132 15.72 4.77 -14.90
C LEU A 132 14.82 4.04 -15.90
N SER A 133 14.44 4.71 -16.98
CA SER A 133 13.78 4.04 -18.11
C SER A 133 14.21 4.61 -19.46
N LEU A 134 14.18 3.76 -20.48
CA LEU A 134 14.59 4.03 -21.85
C LEU A 134 13.61 3.33 -22.79
N GLY A 135 13.01 4.07 -23.72
CA GLY A 135 12.21 3.51 -24.82
C GLY A 135 12.77 3.89 -26.18
N PHE A 136 12.78 2.96 -27.14
CA PHE A 136 13.26 3.23 -28.50
C PHE A 136 12.66 2.31 -29.57
N HIS A 137 12.48 2.84 -30.77
CA HIS A 137 11.99 2.09 -31.93
C HIS A 137 13.15 1.40 -32.66
N ALA A 138 13.15 0.07 -32.66
CA ALA A 138 14.17 -0.78 -33.31
C ALA A 138 13.63 -2.21 -33.54
N TRP A 139 14.30 -2.98 -34.42
CA TRP A 139 13.98 -4.39 -34.71
C TRP A 139 12.52 -4.66 -35.14
N GLY A 140 11.86 -3.65 -35.74
CA GLY A 140 10.48 -3.74 -36.20
C GLY A 140 9.42 -3.52 -35.11
N GLY A 141 9.80 -2.98 -33.95
CA GLY A 141 8.90 -2.68 -32.84
C GLY A 141 9.42 -1.54 -31.93
N PHE A 142 8.72 -1.32 -30.82
CA PHE A 142 9.14 -0.46 -29.72
C PHE A 142 9.78 -1.33 -28.63
N ASN A 143 10.91 -0.92 -28.11
CA ASN A 143 11.70 -1.65 -27.11
C ASN A 143 11.80 -0.78 -25.87
N THR A 144 11.64 -1.38 -24.69
CA THR A 144 11.76 -0.67 -23.42
C THR A 144 12.75 -1.36 -22.49
N PHE A 145 13.48 -0.55 -21.75
CA PHE A 145 14.30 -0.94 -20.63
C PHE A 145 13.87 -0.13 -19.41
N GLY A 146 13.80 -0.78 -18.24
CA GLY A 146 13.41 -0.14 -16.99
C GLY A 146 14.19 -0.69 -15.81
N ILE A 147 14.54 0.19 -14.88
CA ILE A 147 14.95 -0.14 -13.51
C ILE A 147 13.98 0.59 -12.61
N SER A 148 13.22 -0.15 -11.81
CA SER A 148 12.16 0.40 -10.95
C SER A 148 12.21 -0.18 -9.55
N VAL A 149 11.77 0.59 -8.56
CA VAL A 149 11.54 0.13 -7.18
C VAL A 149 10.04 0.08 -6.92
N LYS A 150 9.56 -1.04 -6.39
CA LYS A 150 8.14 -1.26 -6.07
C LYS A 150 7.99 -1.66 -4.60
N SER A 151 7.14 -0.92 -3.89
CA SER A 151 6.66 -1.23 -2.55
C SER A 151 5.15 -1.50 -2.63
N ASN A 152 4.65 -2.50 -1.91
CA ASN A 152 3.21 -2.70 -1.74
C ASN A 152 2.93 -3.29 -0.36
N THR A 153 2.26 -2.49 0.47
CA THR A 153 1.78 -2.87 1.81
C THR A 153 0.26 -2.90 1.80
N ASN A 154 -0.33 -3.99 2.28
CA ASN A 154 -1.77 -4.17 2.35
C ASN A 154 -2.17 -4.78 3.69
N PHE A 155 -3.24 -4.27 4.29
CA PHE A 155 -3.83 -4.73 5.53
C PHE A 155 -5.24 -5.29 5.23
N PHE A 156 -5.63 -6.35 5.93
CA PHE A 156 -6.97 -6.92 5.94
C PHE A 156 -7.33 -7.23 7.40
N MET A 157 -8.35 -6.55 7.91
CA MET A 157 -8.83 -6.66 9.29
C MET A 157 -10.37 -6.80 9.28
N PRO A 158 -10.95 -7.78 9.99
CA PRO A 158 -12.40 -7.90 10.14
C PRO A 158 -12.94 -6.82 11.08
N ASP A 159 -14.24 -6.50 10.96
CA ASP A 159 -14.94 -5.62 11.90
C ASP A 159 -14.93 -6.14 13.35
N GLU A 160 -14.89 -7.45 13.55
CA GLU A 160 -14.74 -8.08 14.88
C GLU A 160 -13.51 -7.62 15.66
N LEU A 161 -12.40 -7.26 15.00
CA LEU A 161 -11.23 -6.71 15.69
C LEU A 161 -11.56 -5.36 16.33
N PHE A 162 -12.21 -4.48 15.58
CA PHE A 162 -12.58 -3.14 16.03
C PHE A 162 -13.75 -3.15 17.03
N LYS A 163 -14.66 -4.13 16.94
CA LYS A 163 -15.68 -4.38 17.98
C LYS A 163 -15.03 -4.79 19.29
N PHE A 164 -14.07 -5.71 19.24
CA PHE A 164 -13.28 -6.09 20.41
C PHE A 164 -12.58 -4.86 21.03
N MET A 165 -11.83 -4.12 20.20
CA MET A 165 -11.11 -2.90 20.62
C MET A 165 -12.04 -1.89 21.30
N LYS A 166 -13.17 -1.53 20.68
CA LYS A 166 -14.05 -0.48 21.20
C LYS A 166 -14.94 -0.92 22.37
N ASN A 167 -15.34 -2.19 22.43
CA ASN A 167 -16.36 -2.63 23.40
C ASN A 167 -15.79 -3.39 24.60
N GLY A 168 -14.61 -4.01 24.49
CA GLY A 168 -14.01 -4.80 25.57
C GLY A 168 -15.00 -5.78 26.21
N VAL A 169 -15.31 -5.58 27.48
CA VAL A 169 -16.33 -6.33 28.24
C VAL A 169 -17.72 -5.71 28.05
N ALA A 170 -18.44 -6.11 26.99
CA ALA A 170 -19.75 -5.54 26.64
C ALA A 170 -20.95 -6.08 27.46
N SER A 171 -20.74 -6.97 28.43
CA SER A 171 -21.80 -7.45 29.32
C SER A 171 -21.27 -7.96 30.67
N GLU A 172 -22.13 -8.01 31.68
CA GLU A 172 -21.81 -8.51 33.04
C GLU A 172 -21.28 -9.97 33.03
N THR A 173 -21.69 -10.79 32.08
CA THR A 173 -21.23 -12.19 31.93
C THR A 173 -19.99 -12.34 31.05
N GLY A 174 -19.34 -11.22 30.70
CA GLY A 174 -18.22 -11.18 29.77
C GLY A 174 -18.66 -10.92 28.33
N SER A 175 -17.73 -11.09 27.40
CA SER A 175 -17.97 -10.98 25.95
C SER A 175 -16.98 -11.84 25.17
N SER A 176 -17.39 -12.37 24.03
CA SER A 176 -16.52 -13.15 23.17
C SER A 176 -16.53 -12.63 21.73
N TYR A 177 -15.33 -12.44 21.19
CA TYR A 177 -15.09 -11.98 19.83
C TYR A 177 -14.29 -13.04 19.06
N ASN A 178 -14.51 -13.08 17.74
CA ASN A 178 -14.01 -14.14 16.88
C ASN A 178 -13.40 -13.52 15.62
N VAL A 179 -12.17 -13.02 15.78
CA VAL A 179 -11.45 -12.22 14.79
C VAL A 179 -10.86 -13.13 13.71
N LYS A 180 -11.61 -13.33 12.63
CA LYS A 180 -11.17 -14.21 11.52
C LYS A 180 -10.36 -13.49 10.45
N ASN A 181 -9.40 -14.23 9.89
CA ASN A 181 -8.70 -13.94 8.64
C ASN A 181 -7.79 -12.70 8.61
N LEU A 182 -7.38 -12.14 9.77
CA LEU A 182 -6.43 -11.02 9.85
C LEU A 182 -5.17 -11.32 9.02
N ASN A 183 -4.82 -10.41 8.10
CA ASN A 183 -3.69 -10.62 7.19
C ASN A 183 -3.04 -9.30 6.81
N VAL A 184 -1.71 -9.22 6.98
CA VAL A 184 -0.88 -8.08 6.57
C VAL A 184 0.19 -8.59 5.62
N VAL A 185 0.41 -7.89 4.51
CA VAL A 185 1.45 -8.21 3.53
C VAL A 185 2.14 -6.94 3.07
N SER A 186 3.41 -6.76 3.45
CA SER A 186 4.32 -5.79 2.84
C SER A 186 5.31 -6.50 1.94
N THR A 187 5.50 -6.03 0.70
CA THR A 187 6.41 -6.61 -0.28
C THR A 187 7.15 -5.51 -1.02
N ASN A 188 8.48 -5.50 -0.89
CA ASN A 188 9.36 -4.45 -1.39
C ASN A 188 10.46 -5.08 -2.24
N TYR A 189 10.57 -4.66 -3.49
CA TYR A 189 11.51 -5.22 -4.47
C TYR A 189 11.93 -4.17 -5.50
N ALA A 190 13.12 -4.34 -6.06
CA ALA A 190 13.50 -3.70 -7.30
C ALA A 190 13.28 -4.67 -8.48
N GLU A 191 13.05 -4.13 -9.68
CA GLU A 191 12.99 -4.91 -10.91
C GLU A 191 13.84 -4.29 -12.02
N ILE A 192 14.37 -5.16 -12.87
CA ILE A 192 15.01 -4.81 -14.14
C ILE A 192 14.14 -5.42 -15.24
N ALA A 193 13.56 -4.56 -16.07
CA ALA A 193 12.57 -4.91 -17.07
C ALA A 193 13.10 -4.72 -18.50
N PHE A 194 12.81 -5.69 -19.38
CA PHE A 194 13.05 -5.61 -20.83
C PHE A 194 11.75 -5.89 -21.57
N GLY A 195 11.23 -4.91 -22.31
CA GLY A 195 9.99 -5.00 -23.08
C GLY A 195 10.20 -4.92 -24.59
N HIS A 196 9.35 -5.61 -25.35
CA HIS A 196 9.24 -5.48 -26.80
C HIS A 196 7.77 -5.49 -27.23
N ALA A 197 7.36 -4.49 -28.02
CA ALA A 197 6.02 -4.31 -28.56
C ALA A 197 6.07 -4.20 -30.09
N ARG A 198 5.20 -4.92 -30.80
CA ARG A 198 5.25 -5.04 -32.27
C ARG A 198 3.87 -5.11 -32.90
N GLU A 199 3.65 -4.24 -33.88
CA GLU A 199 2.52 -4.32 -34.81
C GLU A 199 2.66 -5.59 -35.67
N ILE A 200 1.79 -6.57 -35.48
CA ILE A 200 1.75 -7.81 -36.27
C ILE A 200 1.14 -7.53 -37.64
N ASN A 201 0.06 -6.74 -37.67
CA ASN A 201 -0.61 -6.25 -38.88
C ASN A 201 -1.23 -4.87 -38.59
N GLU A 202 -2.07 -4.35 -39.48
CA GLU A 202 -2.70 -3.02 -39.36
C GLU A 202 -3.73 -2.90 -38.21
N ARG A 203 -4.12 -4.02 -37.59
CA ARG A 203 -5.13 -4.07 -36.52
C ARG A 203 -4.59 -4.59 -35.19
N LEU A 204 -3.66 -5.54 -35.22
CA LEU A 204 -3.14 -6.25 -34.05
C LEU A 204 -1.72 -5.81 -33.71
N THR A 205 -1.54 -5.26 -32.51
CA THR A 205 -0.23 -5.08 -31.86
C THR A 205 -0.16 -5.98 -30.65
N VAL A 206 0.98 -6.63 -30.44
CA VAL A 206 1.25 -7.44 -29.25
C VAL A 206 2.54 -6.97 -28.59
N GLY A 207 2.68 -7.21 -27.30
CA GLY A 207 3.92 -6.96 -26.59
C GLY A 207 4.11 -7.87 -25.40
N ALA A 208 5.36 -8.02 -24.99
CA ALA A 208 5.75 -8.77 -23.82
C ALA A 208 6.89 -8.05 -23.09
N LYS A 209 6.95 -8.20 -21.78
CA LYS A 209 8.04 -7.70 -20.93
C LYS A 209 8.53 -8.82 -20.03
N VAL A 210 9.84 -9.02 -19.95
CA VAL A 210 10.49 -9.94 -19.02
C VAL A 210 11.14 -9.12 -17.91
N LYS A 211 10.85 -9.47 -16.66
CA LYS A 211 11.34 -8.79 -15.45
C LYS A 211 12.25 -9.73 -14.66
N ALA A 212 13.46 -9.28 -14.35
CA ALA A 212 14.30 -9.87 -13.31
C ALA A 212 14.05 -9.11 -12.00
N LEU A 213 13.78 -9.83 -10.91
CA LEU A 213 13.31 -9.25 -9.64
C LEU A 213 14.35 -9.43 -8.53
N VAL A 214 14.55 -8.38 -7.75
CA VAL A 214 15.46 -8.32 -6.61
C VAL A 214 14.65 -7.96 -5.37
N GLY A 215 14.35 -8.96 -4.54
CA GLY A 215 13.61 -8.77 -3.29
C GLY A 215 14.44 -8.01 -2.27
N LEU A 216 13.91 -6.88 -1.77
CA LEU A 216 14.58 -6.02 -0.79
C LEU A 216 14.12 -6.36 0.63
N ALA A 217 12.80 -6.37 0.85
CA ALA A 217 12.19 -6.76 2.13
C ALA A 217 10.77 -7.31 1.94
N LYS A 218 10.38 -8.30 2.73
CA LYS A 218 8.99 -8.78 2.81
C LYS A 218 8.55 -9.06 4.25
N ALA A 219 7.39 -8.54 4.63
CA ALA A 219 6.67 -8.92 5.84
C ALA A 219 5.35 -9.61 5.48
N THR A 220 4.95 -10.61 6.25
CA THR A 220 3.65 -11.27 6.11
C THR A 220 3.15 -11.78 7.46
N VAL A 221 2.07 -11.20 7.96
CA VAL A 221 1.29 -11.71 9.09
C VAL A 221 0.07 -12.43 8.55
N HIS A 222 -0.21 -13.64 9.03
CA HIS A 222 -1.41 -14.38 8.69
C HIS A 222 -2.00 -14.99 9.96
N ILE A 223 -3.26 -14.73 10.24
CA ILE A 223 -3.99 -15.34 11.34
C ILE A 223 -5.36 -15.79 10.82
N ASP A 224 -5.67 -17.08 10.93
CA ASP A 224 -6.98 -17.59 10.52
C ASP A 224 -8.07 -17.18 11.51
N GLU A 225 -7.77 -17.25 12.81
CA GLU A 225 -8.71 -16.92 13.88
C GLU A 225 -7.97 -16.51 15.17
N LEU A 226 -8.34 -15.38 15.77
CA LEU A 226 -8.18 -15.16 17.20
C LEU A 226 -9.56 -15.34 17.85
N ASN A 227 -9.66 -16.24 18.81
CA ASN A 227 -10.82 -16.31 19.70
C ASN A 227 -10.47 -15.52 20.94
N ILE A 228 -11.39 -14.65 21.35
CA ILE A 228 -11.17 -13.67 22.41
C ILE A 228 -12.29 -13.85 23.42
N LEU A 229 -11.95 -13.91 24.69
CA LEU A 229 -12.89 -13.94 25.81
C LEU A 229 -12.50 -12.83 26.79
N ALA A 230 -13.23 -11.71 26.73
CA ALA A 230 -13.08 -10.59 27.64
C ALA A 230 -14.03 -10.76 28.84
N SER A 231 -13.50 -11.04 30.04
CA SER A 231 -14.26 -10.96 31.30
C SER A 231 -13.82 -9.74 32.11
N GLN A 232 -14.54 -9.44 33.20
CA GLN A 232 -14.18 -8.38 34.14
C GLN A 232 -12.82 -8.63 34.81
N ASP A 233 -12.42 -9.90 34.98
CA ASP A 233 -11.19 -10.29 35.70
C ASP A 233 -9.95 -10.39 34.78
N LYS A 234 -10.14 -10.74 33.51
CA LYS A 234 -9.06 -10.91 32.52
C LYS A 234 -9.60 -11.04 31.09
N TRP A 235 -8.82 -10.66 30.08
CA TRP A 235 -9.13 -11.00 28.69
C TRP A 235 -8.18 -12.08 28.20
N THR A 236 -8.72 -13.17 27.64
CA THR A 236 -7.95 -14.33 27.17
C THR A 236 -7.98 -14.41 25.65
N ILE A 237 -6.81 -14.55 25.02
CA ILE A 237 -6.62 -14.66 23.57
C ILE A 237 -6.17 -16.08 23.21
N THR A 238 -6.96 -16.78 22.40
CA THR A 238 -6.73 -18.14 21.90
C THR A 238 -6.49 -18.11 20.38
N PRO A 239 -5.23 -18.11 19.92
CA PRO A 239 -4.88 -17.99 18.50
C PRO A 239 -4.99 -19.32 17.74
N LYS A 240 -5.28 -19.26 16.44
CA LYS A 240 -5.21 -20.42 15.52
C LYS A 240 -4.55 -20.02 14.21
N ASN A 241 -3.57 -20.82 13.79
CA ASN A 241 -2.75 -20.63 12.57
C ASN A 241 -2.21 -19.19 12.45
N ALA A 242 -1.73 -18.62 13.56
CA ALA A 242 -1.08 -17.32 13.56
C ALA A 242 0.40 -17.49 13.20
N GLU A 243 0.79 -17.04 12.01
CA GLU A 243 2.17 -17.04 11.52
C GLU A 243 2.63 -15.64 11.09
N LEU A 244 3.81 -15.25 11.56
CA LEU A 244 4.57 -14.08 11.13
C LEU A 244 5.76 -14.54 10.28
N TYR A 245 6.06 -13.82 9.21
CA TYR A 245 7.28 -14.02 8.42
C TYR A 245 7.89 -12.67 8.07
N MET A 246 9.15 -12.47 8.42
CA MET A 246 9.94 -11.28 8.10
C MET A 246 11.17 -11.71 7.31
N SER A 247 11.40 -11.13 6.13
CA SER A 247 12.51 -11.48 5.23
C SER A 247 13.23 -10.21 4.80
N ALA A 248 14.43 -9.98 5.34
CA ALA A 248 15.32 -8.89 4.96
C ALA A 248 16.77 -9.27 5.29
N LYS A 249 17.73 -8.86 4.43
CA LYS A 249 19.15 -9.18 4.62
C LYS A 249 19.75 -8.18 5.60
N GLY A 250 20.34 -8.68 6.68
CA GLY A 250 20.84 -7.88 7.79
C GLY A 250 19.80 -7.61 8.90
N LEU A 251 18.52 -7.95 8.72
CA LEU A 251 17.52 -7.86 9.79
C LEU A 251 17.86 -8.84 10.92
N ILE A 252 17.94 -8.31 12.15
CA ILE A 252 18.10 -9.06 13.39
C ILE A 252 16.72 -9.11 14.07
N VAL A 253 16.30 -10.31 14.46
CA VAL A 253 15.01 -10.53 15.14
C VAL A 253 15.28 -11.19 16.49
N PRO A 254 15.53 -10.41 17.55
CA PRO A 254 15.76 -10.97 18.87
C PRO A 254 14.46 -11.42 19.54
N THR A 255 14.56 -12.32 20.51
CA THR A 255 13.51 -12.56 21.50
C THR A 255 13.69 -11.70 22.75
N LYS A 256 12.64 -11.55 23.55
CA LYS A 256 12.72 -10.93 24.89
C LYS A 256 13.75 -11.64 25.78
N GLY A 257 13.91 -12.96 25.63
CA GLY A 257 14.96 -13.74 26.30
C GLY A 257 16.39 -13.47 25.81
N GLU A 258 16.57 -13.05 24.55
CA GLU A 258 17.87 -12.69 23.99
C GLU A 258 18.30 -11.26 24.36
N THR A 259 17.35 -10.32 24.59
CA THR A 259 17.67 -8.93 24.97
C THR A 259 17.52 -8.63 26.46
N GLY A 260 16.68 -9.38 27.18
CA GLY A 260 16.31 -9.12 28.58
C GLY A 260 15.30 -7.98 28.75
N ASN A 261 14.75 -7.44 27.66
CA ASN A 261 13.75 -6.37 27.70
C ASN A 261 12.35 -6.96 27.86
N TYR A 262 11.94 -7.10 29.12
CA TYR A 262 10.60 -7.51 29.52
C TYR A 262 9.76 -6.29 29.92
N GLN A 263 8.50 -6.26 29.50
CA GLN A 263 7.49 -5.30 29.92
C GLN A 263 6.95 -5.67 31.32
N GLU A 264 6.16 -4.79 31.96
CA GLU A 264 5.62 -5.11 33.29
C GLU A 264 4.58 -6.24 33.24
N ASP A 265 3.83 -6.33 32.14
CA ASP A 265 2.83 -7.37 31.89
C ASP A 265 3.45 -8.74 31.58
N ASP A 266 4.74 -8.82 31.23
CA ASP A 266 5.41 -10.10 30.96
C ASP A 266 5.58 -10.97 32.22
N TYR A 267 5.40 -10.38 33.40
CA TYR A 267 5.56 -11.02 34.70
C TYR A 267 4.24 -11.56 35.25
N ILE A 268 4.36 -12.56 36.13
CA ILE A 268 3.26 -13.06 36.95
C ILE A 268 3.00 -12.06 38.09
N LEU A 269 1.74 -11.69 38.30
CA LEU A 269 1.30 -10.91 39.46
C LEU A 269 1.03 -11.83 40.66
N ASP A 270 1.25 -11.33 41.87
CA ASP A 270 0.93 -12.05 43.11
C ASP A 270 -0.56 -11.93 43.51
N ALA A 271 -0.92 -12.46 44.68
CA ALA A 271 -2.30 -12.43 45.16
C ALA A 271 -2.84 -11.03 45.54
N ASN A 272 -1.97 -10.01 45.60
CA ASN A 272 -2.30 -8.61 45.84
C ASN A 272 -2.37 -7.80 44.53
N GLY A 273 -1.90 -8.38 43.41
CA GLY A 273 -1.69 -7.70 42.14
C GLY A 273 -0.27 -7.14 41.96
N ASP A 274 0.66 -7.37 42.90
CA ASP A 274 2.03 -6.88 42.82
C ASP A 274 2.88 -7.73 41.86
N ARG A 275 3.74 -7.07 41.07
CA ARG A 275 4.58 -7.73 40.06
C ARG A 275 5.67 -8.60 40.69
N THR A 276 5.63 -9.91 40.46
CA THR A 276 6.70 -10.82 40.92
C THR A 276 7.95 -10.74 40.04
N GLN A 277 8.99 -11.52 40.39
CA GLN A 277 10.17 -11.74 39.54
C GLN A 277 10.03 -12.94 38.59
N GLN A 278 8.87 -13.60 38.54
CA GLN A 278 8.62 -14.75 37.66
C GLN A 278 7.95 -14.27 36.37
N LEU A 279 8.45 -14.72 35.21
CA LEU A 279 7.87 -14.43 33.90
C LEU A 279 6.68 -15.37 33.60
N LYS A 280 5.72 -14.90 32.80
CA LYS A 280 4.66 -15.71 32.20
C LYS A 280 5.28 -16.80 31.30
N GLU A 281 4.64 -17.97 31.16
CA GLU A 281 5.28 -19.12 30.52
C GLU A 281 5.61 -18.87 29.04
N GLY A 282 6.90 -18.93 28.71
CA GLY A 282 7.40 -18.82 27.34
C GLY A 282 7.63 -17.40 26.85
N THR A 283 7.54 -16.36 27.70
CA THR A 283 7.90 -14.97 27.34
C THR A 283 9.29 -14.87 26.69
N ASP A 284 10.28 -15.60 27.20
CA ASP A 284 11.66 -15.65 26.68
C ASP A 284 11.74 -15.97 25.18
N GLY A 285 10.75 -16.68 24.63
CA GLY A 285 10.66 -17.06 23.21
C GLY A 285 9.96 -16.03 22.32
N GLN A 286 9.23 -15.07 22.89
CA GLN A 286 8.50 -14.04 22.15
C GLN A 286 9.47 -13.05 21.49
N ILE A 287 9.17 -12.62 20.26
CA ILE A 287 9.95 -11.61 19.54
C ILE A 287 9.92 -10.27 20.30
N SER A 288 11.08 -9.65 20.54
CA SER A 288 11.15 -8.27 21.02
C SER A 288 11.03 -7.32 19.82
N TYR A 289 9.88 -6.66 19.68
CA TYR A 289 9.66 -5.69 18.59
C TYR A 289 10.49 -4.42 18.77
N ASP A 290 10.76 -4.01 20.01
CA ASP A 290 11.53 -2.80 20.33
C ASP A 290 13.03 -2.90 20.00
N ASP A 291 13.54 -4.13 19.97
CA ASP A 291 14.95 -4.46 19.71
C ASP A 291 15.20 -4.98 18.28
N LEU A 292 14.22 -4.87 17.38
CA LEU A 292 14.43 -5.12 15.95
C LEU A 292 15.47 -4.16 15.40
N ASP A 293 16.58 -4.71 14.90
CA ASP A 293 17.73 -3.93 14.41
C ASP A 293 18.21 -4.45 13.04
N PHE A 294 19.08 -3.68 12.39
CA PHE A 294 19.70 -4.03 11.12
C PHE A 294 21.22 -3.96 11.20
N ASP A 295 21.87 -5.10 10.94
CA ASP A 295 23.29 -5.21 10.61
C ASP A 295 23.56 -4.39 9.33
N THR A 296 24.02 -3.16 9.52
CA THR A 296 24.26 -2.18 8.44
C THR A 296 25.37 -2.61 7.49
N ASP A 297 26.32 -3.42 7.98
CA ASP A 297 27.46 -3.91 7.19
C ASP A 297 27.06 -5.10 6.32
N ASN A 298 25.89 -5.70 6.59
CA ASN A 298 25.36 -6.89 5.93
C ASN A 298 24.00 -6.66 5.26
N LEU A 299 23.69 -5.43 4.86
CA LEU A 299 22.52 -5.13 4.03
C LEU A 299 22.61 -5.77 2.62
N GLY A 300 21.52 -5.72 1.86
CA GLY A 300 21.49 -6.13 0.44
C GLY A 300 20.25 -6.95 0.05
N PRO A 301 20.28 -7.66 -1.09
CA PRO A 301 19.12 -8.36 -1.62
C PRO A 301 18.76 -9.59 -0.78
N THR A 302 17.51 -9.65 -0.33
CA THR A 302 16.97 -10.76 0.48
C THR A 302 16.13 -11.75 -0.34
N GLY A 303 16.00 -11.54 -1.65
CA GLY A 303 15.31 -12.48 -2.54
C GLY A 303 15.64 -12.24 -4.01
N PHE A 304 15.38 -13.24 -4.84
CA PHE A 304 15.49 -13.13 -6.30
C PHE A 304 14.29 -13.80 -6.97
N GLY A 305 13.88 -13.27 -8.12
CA GLY A 305 12.67 -13.72 -8.80
C GLY A 305 12.63 -13.33 -10.27
N MET A 306 11.54 -13.71 -10.92
CA MET A 306 11.24 -13.32 -12.30
C MET A 306 9.73 -13.13 -12.48
N ALA A 307 9.37 -12.27 -13.43
CA ALA A 307 7.99 -12.10 -13.89
C ALA A 307 7.93 -11.86 -15.40
N ILE A 308 6.75 -12.09 -15.97
CA ILE A 308 6.41 -11.75 -17.34
C ILE A 308 5.15 -10.89 -17.33
N ASP A 309 5.16 -9.81 -18.12
CA ASP A 309 3.94 -9.10 -18.51
C ASP A 309 3.63 -9.42 -19.98
N LEU A 310 2.34 -9.55 -20.29
CA LEU A 310 1.83 -9.76 -21.65
C LEU A 310 0.84 -8.65 -21.99
N GLY A 311 0.81 -8.22 -23.25
CA GLY A 311 -0.07 -7.17 -23.74
C GLY A 311 -0.52 -7.38 -25.18
N ALA A 312 -1.74 -6.93 -25.48
CA ALA A 312 -2.29 -6.87 -26.83
C ALA A 312 -3.20 -5.66 -27.01
N THR A 313 -3.25 -5.13 -28.23
CA THR A 313 -4.27 -4.19 -28.70
C THR A 313 -4.83 -4.65 -30.04
N TYR A 314 -6.13 -4.47 -30.24
CA TYR A 314 -6.85 -4.83 -31.45
C TYR A 314 -7.77 -3.69 -31.90
N LYS A 315 -7.39 -3.02 -32.99
CA LYS A 315 -8.21 -2.01 -33.67
C LYS A 315 -9.25 -2.72 -34.54
N LEU A 316 -10.53 -2.58 -34.19
CA LEU A 316 -11.65 -3.18 -34.92
C LEU A 316 -11.94 -2.40 -36.21
N ASN A 317 -12.04 -1.08 -36.08
CA ASN A 317 -12.23 -0.09 -37.14
C ASN A 317 -11.62 1.25 -36.67
N ASP A 318 -11.92 2.38 -37.33
CA ASP A 318 -11.33 3.67 -36.98
C ASP A 318 -11.88 4.29 -35.68
N GLU A 319 -13.10 3.92 -35.25
CA GLU A 319 -13.62 4.34 -33.94
C GLU A 319 -13.13 3.44 -32.79
N TRP A 320 -13.21 2.11 -32.95
CA TRP A 320 -13.09 1.16 -31.84
C TRP A 320 -11.73 0.47 -31.76
N THR A 321 -11.06 0.64 -30.63
CA THR A 321 -9.85 -0.12 -30.26
C THR A 321 -10.05 -0.84 -28.94
N PHE A 322 -9.75 -2.14 -28.93
CA PHE A 322 -9.78 -2.99 -27.74
C PHE A 322 -8.35 -3.31 -27.30
N SER A 323 -8.18 -3.65 -26.02
CA SER A 323 -6.88 -3.93 -25.42
C SER A 323 -7.02 -4.87 -24.23
N ALA A 324 -5.99 -5.69 -24.03
CA ALA A 324 -5.87 -6.55 -22.86
C ALA A 324 -4.40 -6.63 -22.44
N SER A 325 -4.14 -6.68 -21.14
CA SER A 325 -2.81 -6.99 -20.60
C SER A 325 -2.91 -7.76 -19.30
N LEU A 326 -1.88 -8.57 -19.05
CA LEU A 326 -1.75 -9.37 -17.84
C LEU A 326 -0.31 -9.20 -17.34
N LEU A 327 -0.19 -8.43 -16.25
CA LEU A 327 1.06 -7.95 -15.67
C LEU A 327 1.43 -8.77 -14.43
N ASP A 328 2.71 -8.73 -14.06
CA ASP A 328 3.26 -9.31 -12.83
C ASP A 328 3.01 -10.82 -12.68
N LEU A 329 2.97 -11.59 -13.78
CA LEU A 329 2.96 -13.06 -13.71
C LEU A 329 4.35 -13.56 -13.31
N GLY A 330 4.58 -13.70 -12.01
CA GLY A 330 5.88 -14.07 -11.48
C GLY A 330 5.91 -14.45 -10.01
N PHE A 331 7.12 -14.64 -9.50
CA PHE A 331 7.40 -14.98 -8.12
C PHE A 331 8.73 -14.39 -7.65
N ILE A 332 8.88 -14.25 -6.34
CA ILE A 332 10.17 -13.97 -5.70
C ILE A 332 10.45 -15.09 -4.68
N SER A 333 11.66 -15.65 -4.75
CA SER A 333 12.21 -16.60 -3.78
C SER A 333 13.07 -15.85 -2.77
N TRP A 334 12.51 -15.68 -1.59
CA TRP A 334 13.09 -14.98 -0.44
C TRP A 334 14.02 -15.90 0.35
N LYS A 335 15.00 -15.28 1.01
CA LYS A 335 15.98 -15.83 1.95
C LYS A 335 15.99 -14.93 3.19
N ASN A 336 16.78 -15.31 4.20
CA ASN A 336 16.92 -14.57 5.45
C ASN A 336 15.54 -14.34 6.11
N THR A 337 14.69 -15.37 6.03
CA THR A 337 13.33 -15.32 6.57
C THR A 337 13.32 -15.80 8.02
N THR A 338 12.96 -14.92 8.94
CA THR A 338 12.57 -15.29 10.31
C THR A 338 11.07 -15.60 10.34
N LYS A 339 10.68 -16.63 11.09
CA LYS A 339 9.30 -17.02 11.35
C LYS A 339 8.94 -16.74 12.80
N GLY A 340 7.81 -16.09 13.01
CA GLY A 340 7.10 -16.08 14.28
C GLY A 340 5.88 -17.00 14.24
N THR A 341 5.49 -17.60 15.36
CA THR A 341 4.20 -18.30 15.51
C THR A 341 3.54 -17.95 16.83
N MET A 342 2.22 -17.73 16.83
CA MET A 342 1.45 -17.51 18.05
C MET A 342 0.51 -18.72 18.24
N SER A 343 0.87 -19.62 19.14
CA SER A 343 0.25 -20.95 19.31
C SER A 343 -0.13 -21.29 20.75
N LYS A 344 0.18 -20.40 21.70
CA LYS A 344 -0.21 -20.48 23.11
C LYS A 344 -1.37 -19.51 23.35
N ASP A 345 -2.23 -19.85 24.30
CA ASP A 345 -3.21 -18.90 24.83
C ASP A 345 -2.53 -17.94 25.79
N PHE A 346 -2.88 -16.65 25.74
CA PHE A 346 -2.29 -15.63 26.61
C PHE A 346 -3.34 -14.68 27.18
N THR A 347 -3.02 -14.08 28.33
CA THR A 347 -3.78 -12.96 28.89
C THR A 347 -3.36 -11.68 28.18
N PHE A 348 -4.34 -10.88 27.80
CA PHE A 348 -4.19 -9.51 27.34
C PHE A 348 -4.94 -8.62 28.34
N ASP A 349 -4.30 -7.55 28.80
CA ASP A 349 -4.81 -6.78 29.95
C ASP A 349 -5.86 -5.72 29.54
N GLY A 350 -6.01 -5.51 28.23
CA GLY A 350 -7.04 -4.66 27.61
C GLY A 350 -6.45 -3.67 26.63
N PHE A 351 -7.31 -2.93 25.93
CA PHE A 351 -6.90 -1.64 25.39
C PHE A 351 -7.05 -0.61 26.50
N SER A 352 -6.04 0.22 26.70
CA SER A 352 -6.05 1.23 27.77
C SER A 352 -7.15 2.27 27.53
N GLU A 353 -7.72 2.87 28.60
CA GLU A 353 -8.69 3.96 28.45
C GLU A 353 -8.01 5.16 27.79
N ILE A 354 -8.29 5.38 26.50
CA ILE A 354 -7.69 6.45 25.68
C ILE A 354 -8.38 7.79 25.98
N SER A 355 -8.40 8.16 27.26
CA SER A 355 -8.90 9.42 27.81
C SER A 355 -7.76 10.18 28.49
N VAL A 356 -7.07 10.99 27.69
CA VAL A 356 -6.04 11.92 28.18
C VAL A 356 -6.68 12.87 29.20
N LYS A 357 -6.39 12.66 30.49
CA LYS A 357 -6.76 13.56 31.57
C LYS A 357 -6.06 14.90 31.35
N ASP A 358 -6.85 15.96 31.16
CA ASP A 358 -6.37 17.25 30.70
C ASP A 358 -5.70 18.02 31.84
N ASP A 359 -4.39 17.80 32.04
CA ASP A 359 -3.59 18.51 33.06
C ASP A 359 -3.27 19.98 32.68
N GLY A 360 -3.72 20.41 31.50
CA GLY A 360 -3.62 21.78 31.02
C GLY A 360 -2.23 22.20 30.55
N THR A 361 -1.24 21.30 30.44
CA THR A 361 0.16 21.67 30.22
C THR A 361 0.86 21.13 28.95
N ASN A 362 0.12 20.58 27.97
CA ASN A 362 0.53 20.59 26.56
C ASN A 362 -0.64 20.29 25.60
N SER A 363 -0.81 21.12 24.57
CA SER A 363 -1.92 20.99 23.61
C SER A 363 -1.53 20.33 22.27
N GLU A 364 -0.25 20.21 21.95
CA GLU A 364 0.20 19.92 20.57
C GLU A 364 0.13 18.44 20.15
N ASN A 365 0.14 17.47 21.08
CA ASN A 365 0.27 16.03 20.77
C ASN A 365 -0.96 15.18 21.18
N LYS A 366 -2.16 15.77 21.25
CA LYS A 366 -3.35 15.10 21.82
C LYS A 366 -3.91 13.93 20.98
N LEU A 367 -3.64 13.86 19.68
CA LEU A 367 -4.06 12.76 18.80
C LEU A 367 -2.94 11.72 18.63
N ASP A 368 -1.71 12.18 18.37
CA ASP A 368 -0.53 11.33 18.16
C ASP A 368 -0.28 10.39 19.35
N ASN A 369 -0.40 10.88 20.59
CA ASN A 369 -0.27 10.05 21.78
C ASN A 369 -1.32 8.91 21.84
N GLN A 370 -2.55 9.14 21.37
CA GLN A 370 -3.59 8.10 21.30
C GLN A 370 -3.27 7.03 20.26
N VAL A 371 -2.62 7.45 19.17
CA VAL A 371 -2.23 6.60 18.06
C VAL A 371 -1.01 5.77 18.43
N ASP A 372 -0.02 6.35 19.10
CA ASP A 372 1.11 5.63 19.71
C ASP A 372 0.57 4.56 20.69
N GLN A 373 -0.30 4.92 21.64
CA GLN A 373 -0.92 3.96 22.56
C GLN A 373 -1.66 2.84 21.84
N LEU A 374 -2.45 3.15 20.80
CA LEU A 374 -3.17 2.13 20.03
C LEU A 374 -2.26 1.25 19.17
N VAL A 375 -1.06 1.72 18.83
CA VAL A 375 -0.01 0.94 18.17
C VAL A 375 0.68 0.01 19.17
N ASP A 376 0.98 0.50 20.37
CA ASP A 376 1.61 -0.26 21.45
C ASP A 376 0.66 -1.38 21.94
N ASP A 377 -0.61 -1.08 22.26
CA ASP A 377 -1.63 -2.08 22.64
C ASP A 377 -1.84 -3.15 21.53
N LEU A 378 -1.69 -2.79 20.24
CA LEU A 378 -1.76 -3.74 19.12
C LEU A 378 -0.47 -4.58 18.94
N ALA A 379 0.68 -4.10 19.40
CA ALA A 379 1.91 -4.89 19.47
C ALA A 379 1.86 -5.91 20.61
N ASP A 380 1.25 -5.54 21.74
CA ASP A 380 1.02 -6.44 22.88
C ASP A 380 -0.02 -7.53 22.59
N LEU A 381 -0.91 -7.31 21.62
CA LEU A 381 -1.79 -8.35 21.07
C LEU A 381 -1.04 -9.33 20.11
N ALA A 382 0.21 -9.04 19.74
CA ALA A 382 0.99 -9.76 18.73
C ALA A 382 2.15 -10.59 19.33
N LYS A 383 1.89 -11.38 20.39
CA LYS A 383 2.91 -12.17 21.12
C LYS A 383 3.40 -13.42 20.37
N PHE A 384 4.04 -13.23 19.21
CA PHE A 384 4.62 -14.29 18.38
C PHE A 384 5.95 -14.84 18.94
N ASP A 385 6.03 -16.15 19.18
CA ASP A 385 7.28 -16.88 19.50
C ASP A 385 8.20 -16.96 18.26
N LYS A 386 9.52 -16.76 18.40
CA LYS A 386 10.51 -16.94 17.33
C LYS A 386 10.70 -18.43 17.00
N ALA A 387 10.02 -18.89 15.94
CA ALA A 387 9.90 -20.29 15.56
C ALA A 387 10.97 -20.78 14.56
N GLY A 388 11.80 -19.89 14.02
CA GLY A 388 12.90 -20.25 13.12
C GLY A 388 13.49 -19.05 12.40
N GLU A 389 14.75 -19.14 11.99
CA GLU A 389 15.53 -18.02 11.45
C GLU A 389 16.35 -18.46 10.22
N GLY A 390 16.77 -17.50 9.38
CA GLY A 390 17.56 -17.78 8.18
C GLY A 390 16.85 -18.59 7.08
N MET A 391 15.53 -18.79 7.18
CA MET A 391 14.76 -19.66 6.29
C MET A 391 14.65 -19.10 4.85
N LYS A 392 14.05 -19.89 3.96
CA LYS A 392 13.73 -19.53 2.58
C LYS A 392 12.22 -19.68 2.35
N ARG A 393 11.63 -18.79 1.54
CA ARG A 393 10.20 -18.85 1.17
C ARG A 393 9.99 -18.31 -0.24
N THR A 394 9.23 -18.99 -1.08
CA THR A 394 8.82 -18.44 -2.39
C THR A 394 7.40 -17.90 -2.30
N THR A 395 7.16 -16.71 -2.85
CA THR A 395 5.81 -16.12 -2.97
C THR A 395 5.56 -15.63 -4.38
N ALA A 396 4.39 -15.92 -4.94
CA ALA A 396 3.92 -15.28 -6.16
C ALA A 396 3.81 -13.75 -6.01
N LEU A 397 3.87 -13.03 -7.13
CA LEU A 397 3.49 -11.63 -7.23
C LEU A 397 1.97 -11.46 -7.28
N ALA A 398 1.53 -10.21 -7.19
CA ALA A 398 0.13 -9.82 -7.33
C ALA A 398 -0.20 -9.47 -8.79
N ALA A 399 -0.51 -10.51 -9.58
CA ALA A 399 -0.79 -10.36 -11.01
C ALA A 399 -1.95 -9.37 -11.26
N THR A 400 -1.84 -8.57 -12.32
CA THR A 400 -2.84 -7.52 -12.63
C THR A 400 -3.35 -7.68 -14.07
N LEU A 401 -4.66 -7.92 -14.19
CA LEU A 401 -5.37 -7.99 -15.47
C LEU A 401 -5.97 -6.62 -15.80
N HIS A 402 -5.74 -6.13 -17.01
CA HIS A 402 -6.46 -4.99 -17.58
C HIS A 402 -7.23 -5.42 -18.84
N LEU A 403 -8.44 -4.89 -18.99
CA LEU A 403 -9.29 -5.02 -20.18
C LEU A 403 -9.81 -3.64 -20.54
N GLY A 404 -9.37 -3.08 -21.67
CA GLY A 404 -9.68 -1.73 -22.09
C GLY A 404 -10.39 -1.66 -23.45
N ALA A 405 -11.42 -0.82 -23.56
CA ALA A 405 -12.08 -0.45 -24.81
C ALA A 405 -12.02 1.08 -24.99
N GLN A 406 -11.70 1.53 -26.20
CA GLN A 406 -11.56 2.93 -26.57
C GLN A 406 -12.47 3.22 -27.78
N TYR A 407 -13.22 4.31 -27.71
CA TYR A 407 -14.06 4.84 -28.78
C TYR A 407 -13.59 6.25 -29.16
N THR A 408 -12.95 6.39 -30.31
CA THR A 408 -12.56 7.68 -30.90
C THR A 408 -13.76 8.29 -31.61
N LEU A 409 -14.05 9.58 -31.36
CA LEU A 409 -15.24 10.25 -31.88
C LEU A 409 -15.06 10.59 -33.38
N PRO A 410 -15.89 10.09 -34.31
CA PRO A 410 -15.72 10.35 -35.75
C PRO A 410 -15.79 11.82 -36.16
N ALA A 411 -16.50 12.65 -35.38
CA ALA A 411 -16.64 14.08 -35.61
C ALA A 411 -15.44 14.92 -35.11
N TYR A 412 -14.58 14.35 -34.25
CA TYR A 412 -13.39 15.02 -33.72
C TYR A 412 -12.40 13.96 -33.21
N ASP A 413 -11.49 13.54 -34.09
CA ASP A 413 -10.50 12.48 -33.88
C ASP A 413 -9.59 12.68 -32.65
N ARG A 414 -9.40 13.94 -32.23
CA ARG A 414 -8.68 14.33 -31.02
C ARG A 414 -9.44 14.09 -29.71
N LEU A 415 -10.71 13.66 -29.75
CA LEU A 415 -11.50 13.28 -28.57
C LEU A 415 -11.84 11.79 -28.63
N ASN A 416 -11.46 11.06 -27.59
CA ASN A 416 -11.84 9.66 -27.42
C ASN A 416 -12.37 9.38 -26.01
N PHE A 417 -13.18 8.34 -25.89
CA PHE A 417 -13.74 7.86 -24.64
C PHE A 417 -13.17 6.48 -24.32
N GLY A 418 -12.73 6.29 -23.08
CA GLY A 418 -12.12 5.05 -22.62
C GLY A 418 -12.99 4.35 -21.56
N PHE A 419 -13.07 3.02 -21.63
CA PHE A 419 -13.51 2.15 -20.55
C PHE A 419 -12.38 1.18 -20.21
N LEU A 420 -11.98 1.11 -18.94
CA LEU A 420 -10.94 0.23 -18.44
C LEU A 420 -11.46 -0.57 -17.25
N SER A 421 -11.50 -1.89 -17.36
CA SER A 421 -11.58 -2.78 -16.21
C SER A 421 -10.18 -3.19 -15.77
N THR A 422 -9.92 -3.14 -14.46
CA THR A 422 -8.67 -3.59 -13.83
C THR A 422 -9.00 -4.59 -12.73
N THR A 423 -8.27 -5.70 -12.65
CA THR A 423 -8.36 -6.66 -11.52
C THR A 423 -6.98 -7.08 -11.07
N ARG A 424 -6.63 -6.78 -9.81
CA ARG A 424 -5.39 -7.20 -9.17
C ARG A 424 -5.65 -8.40 -8.28
N MET A 425 -4.90 -9.48 -8.49
CA MET A 425 -5.09 -10.78 -7.86
C MET A 425 -4.04 -10.99 -6.77
N GLN A 426 -4.45 -10.93 -5.50
CA GLN A 426 -3.56 -10.96 -4.34
C GLN A 426 -4.23 -11.66 -3.13
N GLY A 427 -4.92 -12.77 -3.38
CA GLY A 427 -5.64 -13.53 -2.34
C GLY A 427 -6.66 -12.67 -1.60
N LYS A 428 -6.56 -12.59 -0.26
CA LYS A 428 -7.41 -11.75 0.61
C LYS A 428 -7.40 -10.27 0.19
N HIS A 429 -6.29 -9.76 -0.36
CA HIS A 429 -6.12 -8.36 -0.77
C HIS A 429 -6.59 -8.03 -2.20
N SER A 430 -7.05 -9.02 -2.98
CA SER A 430 -7.51 -8.81 -4.37
C SER A 430 -8.58 -7.72 -4.49
N TRP A 431 -8.55 -6.98 -5.59
CA TRP A 431 -9.51 -5.90 -5.89
C TRP A 431 -9.76 -5.74 -7.40
N THR A 432 -10.91 -5.17 -7.73
CA THR A 432 -11.35 -4.84 -9.07
C THR A 432 -11.80 -3.38 -9.14
N GLU A 433 -11.58 -2.76 -10.29
CA GLU A 433 -12.02 -1.41 -10.66
C GLU A 433 -12.63 -1.44 -12.07
N ALA A 434 -13.64 -0.59 -12.30
CA ALA A 434 -14.09 -0.18 -13.61
C ALA A 434 -13.99 1.36 -13.71
N ARG A 435 -13.28 1.86 -14.72
CA ARG A 435 -12.98 3.28 -14.95
C ARG A 435 -13.50 3.72 -16.32
N VAL A 436 -14.14 4.88 -16.38
CA VAL A 436 -14.52 5.57 -17.61
C VAL A 436 -13.72 6.87 -17.73
N SER A 437 -13.32 7.25 -18.94
CA SER A 437 -12.62 8.52 -19.19
C SER A 437 -13.05 9.19 -20.49
N ALA A 438 -12.91 10.52 -20.52
CA ALA A 438 -12.93 11.34 -21.73
C ALA A 438 -11.54 11.96 -21.89
N ASN A 439 -10.90 11.69 -23.03
CA ASN A 439 -9.50 12.00 -23.30
C ASN A 439 -9.43 12.90 -24.53
N VAL A 440 -8.81 14.08 -24.40
CA VAL A 440 -8.72 15.09 -25.46
C VAL A 440 -7.27 15.49 -25.73
N ALA A 441 -6.88 15.47 -27.01
CA ALA A 441 -5.56 15.85 -27.51
C ALA A 441 -5.66 17.14 -28.35
N PRO A 442 -5.99 18.30 -27.76
CA PRO A 442 -6.32 19.50 -28.53
C PRO A 442 -5.14 19.99 -29.37
N LEU A 443 -3.90 19.77 -28.91
CA LEU A 443 -2.65 20.16 -29.57
C LEU A 443 -1.73 18.95 -29.70
N SER A 444 -0.85 18.93 -30.71
CA SER A 444 0.06 17.81 -31.00
C SER A 444 1.20 17.59 -29.98
N TRP A 445 1.17 18.33 -28.87
CA TRP A 445 2.11 18.29 -27.75
C TRP A 445 1.41 18.30 -26.38
N PHE A 446 0.07 18.30 -26.33
CA PHE A 446 -0.68 18.34 -25.07
C PHE A 446 -1.97 17.52 -25.14
N GLU A 447 -2.15 16.67 -24.15
CA GLU A 447 -3.36 15.88 -23.93
C GLU A 447 -3.87 16.06 -22.49
N ALA A 448 -5.18 15.93 -22.31
CA ALA A 448 -5.81 15.86 -21.01
C ALA A 448 -6.81 14.69 -20.94
N SER A 449 -6.92 14.07 -19.76
CA SER A 449 -7.99 13.12 -19.43
C SER A 449 -8.80 13.66 -18.26
N VAL A 450 -10.12 13.52 -18.33
CA VAL A 450 -11.00 13.54 -17.15
C VAL A 450 -11.65 12.18 -17.02
N ASN A 451 -11.65 11.61 -15.82
CA ASN A 451 -12.04 10.23 -15.61
C ASN A 451 -12.81 10.02 -14.29
N TYR A 452 -13.54 8.91 -14.21
CA TYR A 452 -14.29 8.47 -13.04
C TYR A 452 -14.19 6.94 -12.91
N ALA A 453 -13.98 6.44 -11.70
CA ALA A 453 -13.83 5.03 -11.43
C ALA A 453 -14.70 4.54 -10.26
N LEU A 454 -15.03 3.25 -10.32
CA LEU A 454 -15.75 2.50 -9.30
C LEU A 454 -14.93 1.26 -8.96
N SER A 455 -14.56 1.09 -7.69
CA SER A 455 -13.74 -0.03 -7.22
C SER A 455 -14.29 -0.63 -5.92
N ASN A 456 -13.67 -1.73 -5.46
CA ASN A 456 -13.94 -2.25 -4.12
C ASN A 456 -13.63 -1.24 -2.99
N PHE A 457 -12.88 -0.17 -3.27
CA PHE A 457 -12.49 0.89 -2.33
C PHE A 457 -13.36 2.16 -2.43
N GLY A 458 -14.44 2.14 -3.22
CA GLY A 458 -15.34 3.29 -3.38
C GLY A 458 -15.26 3.87 -4.80
N SER A 459 -15.42 5.19 -4.91
CA SER A 459 -15.40 5.91 -6.17
C SER A 459 -14.38 7.05 -6.14
N ASP A 460 -13.63 7.18 -7.24
CA ASP A 460 -12.68 8.26 -7.47
C ASP A 460 -12.97 8.97 -8.79
N ALA A 461 -12.62 10.25 -8.87
CA ALA A 461 -12.61 11.01 -10.12
C ALA A 461 -11.25 11.69 -10.27
N GLY A 462 -10.76 11.83 -11.49
CA GLY A 462 -9.43 12.35 -11.70
C GLY A 462 -9.20 13.12 -12.98
N ILE A 463 -8.08 13.83 -12.98
CA ILE A 463 -7.59 14.64 -14.09
C ILE A 463 -6.15 14.20 -14.37
N MET A 464 -5.85 13.93 -15.63
CA MET A 464 -4.49 13.68 -16.12
C MET A 464 -4.10 14.74 -17.14
N LEU A 465 -2.91 15.32 -17.02
CA LEU A 465 -2.33 16.28 -17.95
C LEU A 465 -1.01 15.71 -18.49
N ASN A 466 -0.88 15.61 -19.81
CA ASN A 466 0.31 15.08 -20.48
C ASN A 466 0.85 16.10 -21.48
N PHE A 467 2.06 16.59 -21.24
CA PHE A 467 2.78 17.53 -22.10
C PHE A 467 3.92 16.77 -22.78
N HIS A 468 3.88 16.61 -24.10
CA HIS A 468 4.79 15.75 -24.87
C HIS A 468 5.40 16.44 -26.13
N PRO A 469 5.96 17.66 -26.00
CA PRO A 469 6.68 18.31 -27.11
C PRO A 469 7.91 17.49 -27.58
N ARG A 470 8.48 17.86 -28.73
CA ARG A 470 9.73 17.24 -29.19
C ARG A 470 10.89 17.65 -28.27
N GLY A 471 11.55 16.69 -27.65
CA GLY A 471 12.69 16.90 -26.74
C GLY A 471 12.36 16.63 -25.27
N PHE A 472 11.09 16.65 -24.88
CA PHE A 472 10.66 16.65 -23.48
C PHE A 472 9.28 16.04 -23.31
N ASN A 473 9.03 15.36 -22.20
CA ASN A 473 7.70 14.97 -21.78
C ASN A 473 7.56 15.15 -20.26
N PHE A 474 6.58 15.94 -19.86
CA PHE A 474 6.15 16.09 -18.48
C PHE A 474 4.70 15.65 -18.37
N PHE A 475 4.39 14.85 -17.35
CA PHE A 475 3.01 14.52 -17.04
C PHE A 475 2.74 14.65 -15.54
N ILE A 476 1.52 15.07 -15.23
CA ILE A 476 0.98 15.10 -13.87
C ILE A 476 -0.50 14.75 -13.95
N GLY A 477 -0.98 13.92 -13.03
CA GLY A 477 -2.41 13.69 -12.87
C GLY A 477 -2.73 13.21 -11.49
N ALA A 478 -3.97 13.38 -11.07
CA ALA A 478 -4.46 12.92 -9.79
C ALA A 478 -5.87 12.37 -9.92
N ASP A 479 -6.16 11.30 -9.19
CA ASP A 479 -7.49 10.74 -8.99
C ASP A 479 -7.82 10.91 -7.49
N VAL A 480 -9.01 11.41 -7.15
CA VAL A 480 -9.38 11.78 -5.77
C VAL A 480 -10.73 11.16 -5.37
N PRO A 481 -10.93 10.78 -4.09
CA PRO A 481 -12.18 10.18 -3.63
C PRO A 481 -13.38 11.11 -3.84
N MET A 482 -14.41 10.61 -4.50
CA MET A 482 -15.68 11.33 -4.71
C MET A 482 -16.63 11.15 -3.52
N CYS A 483 -16.11 11.40 -2.31
CA CYS A 483 -16.87 11.41 -1.07
C CYS A 483 -16.85 12.79 -0.41
N LYS A 484 -17.50 12.93 0.76
CA LYS A 484 -17.36 14.14 1.57
C LYS A 484 -15.93 14.29 2.06
N TYR A 485 -15.43 15.52 1.99
CA TYR A 485 -14.18 15.97 2.59
C TYR A 485 -14.52 16.72 3.89
N GLU A 486 -13.74 16.49 4.94
CA GLU A 486 -13.91 17.17 6.23
C GLU A 486 -12.66 18.01 6.52
N PRO A 487 -12.74 19.35 6.45
CA PRO A 487 -11.60 20.24 6.65
C PRO A 487 -10.84 20.01 7.97
N ALA A 488 -11.51 19.54 9.04
CA ALA A 488 -10.83 19.27 10.30
C ALA A 488 -9.85 18.09 10.26
N TYR A 489 -10.05 17.12 9.36
CA TYR A 489 -9.16 15.97 9.19
C TYR A 489 -8.21 16.13 7.98
N TYR A 490 -8.40 17.17 7.17
CA TYR A 490 -7.84 17.33 5.83
C TYR A 490 -8.01 16.10 4.90
N ALA A 491 -8.99 15.23 5.18
CA ALA A 491 -9.05 13.86 4.66
C ALA A 491 -10.47 13.41 4.25
N PRO A 492 -10.60 12.30 3.50
CA PRO A 492 -11.88 11.75 3.07
C PRO A 492 -12.58 10.99 4.21
N ILE A 493 -13.87 11.29 4.46
CA ILE A 493 -14.64 10.67 5.58
C ILE A 493 -15.33 9.35 5.23
N SER A 494 -14.94 8.72 4.12
CA SER A 494 -15.50 7.44 3.68
C SER A 494 -14.48 6.68 2.86
N ARG A 495 -14.84 5.49 2.36
CA ARG A 495 -14.03 4.65 1.45
C ARG A 495 -13.29 5.53 0.42
N ALA A 496 -11.97 5.38 0.37
CA ALA A 496 -11.09 6.29 -0.36
C ALA A 496 -10.24 5.54 -1.37
N ALA A 497 -10.07 6.12 -2.56
CA ALA A 497 -8.98 5.84 -3.48
C ALA A 497 -8.41 7.18 -3.95
N VAL A 498 -7.14 7.43 -3.62
CA VAL A 498 -6.35 8.60 -4.06
C VAL A 498 -5.36 8.12 -5.12
N ASN A 499 -4.96 8.98 -6.05
CA ASN A 499 -3.88 8.80 -7.03
C ASN A 499 -3.27 10.15 -7.39
N VAL A 500 -1.97 10.17 -7.66
CA VAL A 500 -1.15 11.34 -8.02
C VAL A 500 0.07 10.80 -8.80
N ASN A 501 0.02 10.74 -10.12
CA ASN A 501 1.13 10.29 -10.96
C ASN A 501 1.93 11.48 -11.51
N LEU A 502 3.26 11.38 -11.52
CA LEU A 502 4.17 12.44 -11.95
C LEU A 502 5.34 11.86 -12.77
N GLY A 503 5.78 12.54 -13.83
CA GLY A 503 6.98 12.11 -14.55
C GLY A 503 7.61 13.17 -15.44
N ILE A 504 8.94 13.10 -15.57
CA ILE A 504 9.80 13.98 -16.38
C ILE A 504 10.72 13.11 -17.25
N ASN A 505 10.67 13.34 -18.57
CA ASN A 505 11.32 12.51 -19.58
C ASN A 505 11.85 13.36 -20.73
N PHE A 506 12.85 12.86 -21.45
CA PHE A 506 13.47 13.54 -22.59
C PHE A 506 13.22 12.73 -23.86
N THR A 507 12.37 13.25 -24.76
CA THR A 507 11.93 12.52 -25.96
C THR A 507 12.85 12.77 -27.16
N PHE A 508 13.21 11.71 -27.88
CA PHE A 508 14.17 11.76 -28.99
C PHE A 508 13.69 11.02 -30.25
N GLY A 509 14.30 11.36 -31.38
CA GLY A 509 13.95 10.81 -32.69
C GLY A 509 12.67 11.41 -33.32
N PRO A 510 12.30 10.93 -34.53
CA PRO A 510 11.05 11.30 -35.19
C PRO A 510 9.83 10.75 -34.42
N LYS A 511 8.64 11.27 -34.71
CA LYS A 511 7.39 10.62 -34.27
C LYS A 511 7.21 9.33 -35.09
N HIS A 512 6.95 8.22 -34.41
CA HIS A 512 6.78 6.92 -35.02
C HIS A 512 5.55 6.91 -35.93
N LYS A 513 5.74 6.54 -37.20
CA LYS A 513 4.63 6.28 -38.12
C LYS A 513 4.19 4.83 -37.93
N ARG A 514 3.09 4.64 -37.18
CA ARG A 514 2.36 3.37 -37.08
C ARG A 514 1.96 2.87 -38.47
N LYS A 515 1.72 1.57 -38.64
CA LYS A 515 1.37 0.98 -39.95
C LYS A 515 0.04 1.47 -40.53
N TYR A 516 -0.92 1.85 -39.69
CA TYR A 516 -2.17 2.43 -40.20
C TYR A 516 -1.95 3.90 -40.59
N LYS A 517 -2.59 4.32 -41.69
CA LYS A 517 -2.71 5.75 -42.02
C LYS A 517 -3.78 6.36 -41.12
N THR A 518 -3.40 7.21 -40.17
CA THR A 518 -4.26 8.36 -39.87
C THR A 518 -4.31 9.20 -41.14
N VAL A 519 -5.49 9.64 -41.57
CA VAL A 519 -5.57 10.65 -42.63
C VAL A 519 -5.01 11.94 -42.07
N GLU A 520 -3.94 12.48 -42.67
CA GLU A 520 -3.41 13.80 -42.32
C GLU A 520 -4.41 14.87 -42.77
N THR A 521 -5.42 15.14 -41.93
CA THR A 521 -6.21 16.37 -42.00
C THR A 521 -5.25 17.53 -41.76
N GLN A 522 -5.05 18.36 -42.80
CA GLN A 522 -4.21 19.53 -42.70
C GLN A 522 -4.74 20.44 -41.58
N SER A 523 -3.89 20.76 -40.61
CA SER A 523 -4.20 21.76 -39.60
C SER A 523 -4.31 23.13 -40.28
N LEU A 524 -5.48 23.75 -40.14
CA LEU A 524 -5.66 25.20 -40.21
C LEU A 524 -4.87 25.88 -39.07
#